data_AF-A0AA96HJS2-F1
#
_entry.id   AF-A0AA96HJS2-F1
#
_cell.length_a   1.000
_cell.length_b   1.000
_cell.length_c   1.000
_cell.angle_alpha   90.00
_cell.angle_beta   90.00
_cell.angle_gamma   90.00
#
_symmetry.space_group_name_H-M   'P 1'
#
loop_
_entity.id
_entity.type
_entity.pdbx_description
1 polymer ?
#
loop_
_entity_poly.entity_id
_entity_poly.type
_entity_poly.pdbx_seq_one_letter_code
_entity_poly.pdbx_strand_id
1 'polypeptide(L)'
;MRSRVPNPLHQAILNHDHETTRQLLQDGADIQATTQNGRNALQLAEFAQNLPAMIMIGGEQFQHKAPPEVCRQAIKQGLYRLEQFTETQRTPECCQQALLKDKNSYKHIPSQFLNPATLAQWCQQEPKLITHLPTQLLEQKEFYKPVLQQGYLTSFPKPWLDIWIDEAVSQTPHILEYLVEDQRTYSRCLAAVTQNGYCLRHVPLRHRDHTLCLAAVSTAPVIAEVPEHIRDQAVYLAACQSEIGFDEENFSLLPQEYRTYPVCLKSIKQDYMNIEFVPQQHISVELCCAALEGREFMGFQLNDFFRYVPEELINEVQQKANFIYHVQPGEFDL
;
A
#
# COMPACT_ATOMS: atom_id res chain seq x y z
N MET A 1 40.92 5.00 37.95
CA MET A 1 39.67 4.28 37.64
C MET A 1 38.50 5.17 38.05
N ARG A 2 37.89 5.92 37.13
CA ARG A 2 36.70 6.75 37.46
C ARG A 2 35.51 5.81 37.62
N SER A 3 34.84 5.91 38.77
CA SER A 3 33.77 5.03 39.21
C SER A 3 32.65 4.91 38.17
N ARG A 4 32.28 3.66 37.86
CA ARG A 4 31.22 3.23 36.93
C ARG A 4 29.80 3.49 37.49
N VAL A 5 29.61 4.51 38.31
CA VAL A 5 28.30 4.88 38.83
C VAL A 5 27.68 5.83 37.81
N PRO A 6 26.60 5.44 37.11
CA PRO A 6 25.92 6.34 36.19
C PRO A 6 25.44 7.55 36.99
N ASN A 7 25.69 8.76 36.46
CA ASN A 7 25.19 9.98 37.08
C ASN A 7 23.65 9.92 37.10
N PRO A 8 23.00 9.96 38.29
CA PRO A 8 21.55 9.80 38.40
C PRO A 8 20.78 10.85 37.60
N LEU A 9 21.27 12.09 37.54
CA LEU A 9 20.64 13.16 36.77
C LEU A 9 20.71 12.87 35.28
N HIS A 10 21.86 12.40 34.77
CA HIS A 10 21.99 12.03 33.36
C HIS A 10 21.05 10.88 32.99
N GLN A 11 20.89 9.89 33.86
CA GLN A 11 20.00 8.75 33.63
C GLN A 11 18.53 9.18 33.64
N ALA A 12 18.12 10.03 34.59
CA ALA A 12 16.75 10.57 34.63
C ALA A 12 16.41 11.39 33.38
N ILE A 13 17.34 12.23 32.90
CA ILE A 13 17.19 13.01 31.67
C ILE A 13 17.00 12.11 30.45
N LEU A 14 17.86 11.08 30.29
CA LEU A 14 17.79 10.13 29.17
C LEU A 14 16.50 9.31 29.18
N ASN A 15 15.98 8.99 30.37
CA ASN A 15 14.76 8.20 30.53
C ASN A 15 13.47 9.03 30.40
N HIS A 16 13.56 10.34 30.16
CA HIS A 16 12.42 11.27 30.22
C HIS A 16 11.66 11.22 31.56
N ASP A 17 12.36 10.92 32.67
CA ASP A 17 11.78 10.90 34.00
C ASP A 17 11.76 12.32 34.59
N HIS A 18 10.68 13.03 34.33
CA HIS A 18 10.55 14.45 34.69
C HIS A 18 10.45 14.68 36.20
N GLU A 19 9.88 13.74 36.95
CA GLU A 19 9.76 13.82 38.41
C GLU A 19 11.12 13.62 39.08
N THR A 20 11.83 12.55 38.71
CA THR A 20 13.17 12.29 39.25
C THR A 20 14.15 13.39 38.84
N THR A 21 14.05 13.88 37.59
CA THR A 21 14.88 15.02 37.15
C THR A 21 14.64 16.26 38.01
N ARG A 22 13.37 16.57 38.31
CA ARG A 22 13.01 17.71 39.17
C ARG A 22 13.55 17.55 40.59
N GLN A 23 13.37 16.37 41.19
CA GLN A 23 13.81 16.09 42.54
C GLN A 23 15.34 16.20 42.67
N LEU A 24 16.08 15.59 41.73
CA LEU A 24 17.54 15.64 41.72
C LEU A 24 18.07 17.07 41.59
N LEU A 25 17.42 17.92 40.78
CA LEU A 25 17.79 19.33 40.67
C LEU A 25 17.50 20.12 41.95
N GLN A 26 16.38 19.84 42.64
CA GLN A 26 16.07 20.43 43.95
C GLN A 26 17.07 20.02 45.02
N ASP A 27 17.57 18.78 44.96
CA ASP A 27 18.59 18.24 45.86
C ASP A 27 20.02 18.72 45.52
N GLY A 28 20.17 19.60 44.51
CA GLY A 28 21.44 20.23 44.16
C GLY A 28 22.35 19.39 43.27
N ALA A 29 21.79 18.49 42.45
CA ALA A 29 22.57 17.72 41.47
C ALA A 29 23.40 18.63 40.55
N ASP A 30 24.67 18.27 40.34
CA ASP A 30 25.61 19.05 39.53
C ASP A 30 25.24 19.00 38.04
N ILE A 31 24.72 20.12 37.53
CA ILE A 31 24.35 20.29 36.13
C ILE A 31 25.55 20.42 35.17
N GLN A 32 26.75 20.74 35.71
CA GLN A 32 27.99 20.86 34.92
C GLN A 32 28.72 19.53 34.77
N ALA A 33 28.33 18.50 35.52
CA ALA A 33 28.87 17.16 35.37
C ALA A 33 28.70 16.65 33.93
N THR A 34 29.79 16.15 33.33
CA THR A 34 29.81 15.72 31.93
C THR A 34 29.71 14.20 31.79
N THR A 35 29.02 13.76 30.74
CA THR A 35 28.98 12.36 30.31
C THR A 35 30.33 11.93 29.72
N GLN A 36 30.48 10.63 29.41
CA GLN A 36 31.68 10.11 28.72
C GLN A 36 31.94 10.78 27.37
N ASN A 37 30.89 11.30 26.72
CA ASN A 37 30.97 12.02 25.44
C ASN A 37 31.11 13.54 25.63
N GLY A 38 31.39 14.01 26.84
CA GLY A 38 31.63 15.44 27.14
C GLY A 38 30.37 16.31 27.23
N ARG A 39 29.16 15.73 27.17
CA ARG A 39 27.91 16.50 27.28
C ARG A 39 27.58 16.81 28.74
N ASN A 40 27.29 18.07 29.06
CA ASN A 40 26.69 18.46 30.34
C ASN A 40 25.19 18.14 30.38
N ALA A 41 24.51 18.41 31.51
CA ALA A 41 23.10 18.06 31.68
C ALA A 41 22.17 18.72 30.64
N LEU A 42 22.41 19.99 30.29
CA LEU A 42 21.61 20.73 29.31
C LEU A 42 21.80 20.17 27.89
N GLN A 43 23.05 19.95 27.47
CA GLN A 43 23.38 19.33 26.18
C GLN A 43 22.85 17.90 26.08
N LEU A 44 22.82 17.17 27.19
CA LEU A 44 22.25 15.84 27.26
C LEU A 44 20.72 15.89 27.10
N ALA A 45 20.05 16.86 27.73
CA ALA A 45 18.60 17.06 27.59
C ALA A 45 18.22 17.43 26.15
N GLU A 46 18.99 18.29 25.49
CA GLU A 46 18.80 18.61 24.07
C GLU A 46 19.02 17.38 23.19
N PHE A 47 20.11 16.63 23.41
CA PHE A 47 20.38 15.38 22.69
C PHE A 47 19.28 14.33 22.87
N ALA A 48 18.74 14.23 24.09
CA ALA A 48 17.61 13.35 24.41
C ALA A 48 16.26 13.91 23.95
N GLN A 49 16.22 15.11 23.34
CA GLN A 49 14.99 15.80 22.94
C GLN A 49 13.99 15.98 24.11
N ASN A 50 14.51 16.21 25.31
CA ASN A 50 13.75 16.32 26.56
C ASN A 50 13.54 17.79 26.94
N LEU A 51 12.53 18.42 26.33
CA LEU A 51 12.19 19.83 26.55
C LEU A 51 11.94 20.17 28.03
N PRO A 52 11.16 19.38 28.81
CA PRO A 52 10.99 19.66 30.23
C PRO A 52 12.31 19.72 30.99
N ALA A 53 13.25 18.80 30.73
CA ALA A 53 14.56 18.82 31.36
C ALA A 53 15.36 20.07 30.96
N MET A 54 15.32 20.48 29.69
CA MET A 54 15.98 21.72 29.25
C MET A 54 15.46 22.94 30.00
N ILE A 55 14.14 23.03 30.21
CA ILE A 55 13.51 24.13 30.96
C ILE A 55 13.87 24.05 32.45
N MET A 56 13.83 22.86 33.06
CA MET A 56 14.19 22.66 34.46
C MET A 56 15.65 23.02 34.75
N ILE A 57 16.57 22.74 33.83
CA ILE A 57 18.01 23.01 33.98
C ILE A 57 18.37 24.46 33.62
N GLY A 58 17.82 24.94 32.51
CA GLY A 58 18.25 26.19 31.87
C GLY A 58 17.32 27.38 32.10
N GLY A 59 16.10 27.16 32.62
CA GLY A 59 15.08 28.19 32.81
C GLY A 59 14.03 28.26 31.68
N GLU A 60 12.96 29.01 31.93
CA GLU A 60 11.80 29.13 31.02
C GLU A 60 12.15 29.65 29.62
N GLN A 61 13.25 30.42 29.48
CA GLN A 61 13.68 30.91 28.17
C GLN A 61 13.98 29.80 27.15
N PHE A 62 14.29 28.58 27.61
CA PHE A 62 14.54 27.44 26.72
C PHE A 62 13.27 26.94 26.05
N GLN A 63 12.08 27.24 26.56
CA GLN A 63 10.84 26.94 25.83
C GLN A 63 10.82 27.67 24.47
N HIS A 64 11.25 28.93 24.43
CA HIS A 64 11.24 29.77 23.22
C HIS A 64 12.52 29.66 22.37
N LYS A 65 13.52 28.92 22.84
CA LYS A 65 14.80 28.69 22.15
C LYS A 65 15.04 27.23 21.76
N ALA A 66 14.13 26.34 22.14
CA ALA A 66 14.26 24.91 21.86
C ALA A 66 14.35 24.65 20.35
N PRO A 67 15.26 23.75 19.91
CA PRO A 67 15.36 23.34 18.52
C PRO A 67 14.07 22.66 18.03
N PRO A 68 13.75 22.72 16.72
CA PRO A 68 12.53 22.11 16.17
C PRO A 68 12.34 20.63 16.51
N GLU A 69 13.41 19.83 16.48
CA GLU A 69 13.30 18.38 16.78
C GLU A 69 12.86 18.13 18.24
N VAL A 70 13.33 18.97 19.16
CA VAL A 70 12.93 18.91 20.58
C VAL A 70 11.46 19.33 20.73
N CYS A 71 11.04 20.41 20.05
CA CYS A 71 9.64 20.85 20.04
C CYS A 71 8.71 19.76 19.49
N ARG A 72 9.08 19.16 18.36
CA ARG A 72 8.36 18.06 17.71
C ARG A 72 8.20 16.86 18.65
N GLN A 73 9.27 16.45 19.32
CA GLN A 73 9.24 15.33 20.27
C GLN A 73 8.36 15.65 21.49
N ALA A 74 8.41 16.88 22.00
CA ALA A 74 7.58 17.32 23.11
C ALA A 74 6.08 17.29 22.77
N ILE A 75 5.71 17.67 21.53
CA ILE A 75 4.34 17.53 20.99
C ILE A 75 3.97 16.05 20.85
N LYS A 76 4.86 15.22 20.30
CA LYS A 76 4.62 13.77 20.13
C LYS A 76 4.36 13.06 21.45
N GLN A 77 5.05 13.46 22.51
CA GLN A 77 4.84 12.96 23.88
C GLN A 77 3.56 13.50 24.54
N GLY A 78 2.88 14.48 23.92
CA GLY A 78 1.65 15.09 24.46
C GLY A 78 1.90 16.06 25.62
N LEU A 79 3.16 16.48 25.80
CA LEU A 79 3.55 17.37 26.90
C LEU A 79 3.28 18.84 26.60
N TYR A 80 3.32 19.22 25.31
CA TYR A 80 3.12 20.58 24.84
C TYR A 80 2.19 20.61 23.63
N ARG A 81 1.43 21.70 23.52
CA ARG A 81 0.61 22.03 22.34
C ARG A 81 1.33 23.02 21.43
N LEU A 82 0.92 23.06 20.17
CA LEU A 82 1.56 23.88 19.14
C LEU A 82 1.56 25.38 19.48
N GLU A 83 0.48 25.88 20.10
CA GLU A 83 0.33 27.29 20.48
C GLU A 83 1.33 27.78 21.53
N GLN A 84 1.95 26.86 22.28
CA GLN A 84 2.94 27.18 23.32
C GLN A 84 4.33 27.47 22.74
N PHE A 85 4.54 27.20 21.45
CA PHE A 85 5.78 27.50 20.73
C PHE A 85 5.67 28.80 19.94
N THR A 86 6.80 29.46 19.71
CA THR A 86 6.88 30.65 18.85
C THR A 86 6.64 30.28 17.38
N GLU A 87 6.29 31.25 16.53
CA GLU A 87 6.07 30.99 15.09
C GLU A 87 7.30 30.38 14.41
N THR A 88 8.51 30.78 14.81
CA THR A 88 9.76 30.24 14.25
C THR A 88 10.02 28.78 14.63
N GLN A 89 9.48 28.33 15.77
CA GLN A 89 9.60 26.95 16.23
C GLN A 89 8.55 26.02 15.60
N ARG A 90 7.46 26.56 15.05
CA ARG A 90 6.38 25.79 14.41
C ARG A 90 6.77 25.36 12.99
N THR A 91 7.81 24.55 12.87
CA THR A 91 8.23 23.99 11.58
C THR A 91 7.15 23.05 11.00
N PRO A 92 7.21 22.68 9.71
CA PRO A 92 6.29 21.72 9.11
C PRO A 92 6.16 20.43 9.94
N GLU A 93 7.27 19.90 10.43
CA GLU A 93 7.30 18.65 11.20
C GLU A 93 6.59 18.80 12.54
N CYS A 94 6.76 19.94 13.23
CA CYS A 94 6.03 20.24 14.46
C CYS A 94 4.53 20.37 14.19
N CYS A 95 4.14 21.06 13.11
CA CYS A 95 2.75 21.26 12.72
C CYS A 95 2.07 19.93 12.38
N GLN A 96 2.72 19.08 11.58
CA GLN A 96 2.21 17.75 11.24
C GLN A 96 2.02 16.88 12.49
N GLN A 97 3.02 16.82 13.38
CA GLN A 97 2.89 16.05 14.64
C GLN A 97 1.77 16.59 15.52
N ALA A 98 1.59 17.91 15.59
CA ALA A 98 0.51 18.53 16.35
C ALA A 98 -0.87 18.18 15.76
N LEU A 99 -1.01 18.22 14.42
CA LEU A 99 -2.25 17.84 13.74
C LEU A 99 -2.64 16.39 14.02
N LEU A 100 -1.69 15.45 13.97
CA LEU A 100 -1.94 14.04 14.28
C LEU A 100 -2.47 13.82 15.69
N LYS A 101 -2.11 14.69 16.64
CA LYS A 101 -2.55 14.61 18.03
C LYS A 101 -3.89 15.30 18.27
N ASP A 102 -4.06 16.48 17.71
CA ASP A 102 -5.26 17.29 17.89
C ASP A 102 -5.57 18.08 16.62
N LYS A 103 -6.75 17.84 16.06
CA LYS A 103 -7.27 18.57 14.89
C LYS A 103 -7.39 20.08 15.15
N ASN A 104 -7.56 20.50 16.41
CA ASN A 104 -7.62 21.92 16.75
C ASN A 104 -6.28 22.64 16.57
N SER A 105 -5.16 21.89 16.46
CA SER A 105 -3.84 22.47 16.16
C SER A 105 -3.82 23.20 14.82
N TYR A 106 -4.73 22.87 13.90
CA TYR A 106 -4.85 23.51 12.59
C TYR A 106 -4.89 25.04 12.68
N LYS A 107 -5.62 25.59 13.67
CA LYS A 107 -5.76 27.06 13.86
C LYS A 107 -4.46 27.76 14.31
N HIS A 108 -3.45 26.99 14.71
CA HIS A 108 -2.17 27.49 15.20
C HIS A 108 -1.03 27.28 14.21
N ILE A 109 -1.31 26.65 13.06
CA ILE A 109 -0.33 26.48 11.99
C ILE A 109 -0.04 27.84 11.34
N PRO A 110 1.24 28.19 11.14
CA PRO A 110 1.62 29.40 10.43
C PRO A 110 0.96 29.50 9.05
N SER A 111 0.46 30.70 8.70
CA SER A 111 -0.31 30.94 7.47
C SER A 111 0.43 30.55 6.19
N GLN A 112 1.76 30.66 6.17
CA GLN A 112 2.61 30.24 5.07
C GLN A 112 2.47 28.74 4.71
N PHE A 113 2.05 27.90 5.66
CA PHE A 113 1.85 26.47 5.44
C PHE A 113 0.40 26.07 5.18
N LEU A 114 -0.56 26.99 5.26
CA LEU A 114 -1.99 26.70 5.12
C LEU A 114 -2.46 26.62 3.65
N ASN A 115 -1.56 26.71 2.69
CA ASN A 115 -1.93 26.57 1.29
C ASN A 115 -2.24 25.09 0.94
N PRO A 116 -3.17 24.81 0.01
CA PRO A 116 -3.61 23.45 -0.29
C PRO A 116 -2.51 22.52 -0.78
N ALA A 117 -1.59 23.04 -1.60
CA ALA A 117 -0.50 22.24 -2.17
C ALA A 117 0.47 21.73 -1.10
N THR A 118 0.85 22.58 -0.13
CA THR A 118 1.70 22.17 1.00
C THR A 118 1.00 21.15 1.89
N LEU A 119 -0.28 21.36 2.21
CA LEU A 119 -1.04 20.41 3.04
C LEU A 119 -1.25 19.07 2.32
N ALA A 120 -1.42 19.08 1.00
CA ALA A 120 -1.45 17.86 0.21
C ALA A 120 -0.13 17.09 0.27
N GLN A 121 1.01 17.77 0.15
CA GLN A 121 2.34 17.15 0.30
C GLN A 121 2.51 16.49 1.68
N TRP A 122 2.00 17.12 2.75
CA TRP A 122 2.02 16.52 4.08
C TRP A 122 1.17 15.24 4.13
N CYS A 123 -0.04 15.27 3.55
CA CYS A 123 -0.93 14.12 3.51
C CYS A 123 -0.42 12.97 2.63
N GLN A 124 0.38 13.27 1.59
CA GLN A 124 1.05 12.24 0.79
C GLN A 124 2.09 11.47 1.60
N GLN A 125 2.75 12.12 2.57
CA GLN A 125 3.72 11.48 3.47
C GLN A 125 3.04 10.77 4.64
N GLU A 126 1.96 11.34 5.16
CA GLU A 126 1.19 10.79 6.28
C GLU A 126 -0.32 10.95 6.03
N PRO A 127 -0.97 9.95 5.38
CA PRO A 127 -2.38 10.02 4.99
C PRO A 127 -3.36 10.20 6.14
N LYS A 128 -2.99 9.84 7.38
CA LYS A 128 -3.84 10.03 8.57
C LYS A 128 -4.19 11.50 8.81
N LEU A 129 -3.34 12.43 8.37
CA LEU A 129 -3.55 13.87 8.51
C LEU A 129 -4.84 14.36 7.85
N ILE A 130 -5.31 13.70 6.78
CA ILE A 130 -6.50 14.12 6.01
C ILE A 130 -7.72 14.28 6.91
N THR A 131 -7.90 13.36 7.88
CA THR A 131 -9.04 13.37 8.81
C THR A 131 -9.00 14.50 9.85
N HIS A 132 -7.86 15.18 9.98
CA HIS A 132 -7.64 16.30 10.91
C HIS A 132 -7.74 17.67 10.22
N LEU A 133 -7.95 17.71 8.90
CA LEU A 133 -8.04 18.94 8.12
C LEU A 133 -9.49 19.42 7.95
N PRO A 134 -9.73 20.73 7.74
CA PRO A 134 -11.06 21.27 7.49
C PRO A 134 -11.67 20.71 6.19
N THR A 135 -12.96 20.39 6.22
CA THR A 135 -13.67 19.82 5.06
C THR A 135 -13.62 20.74 3.82
N GLN A 136 -13.68 22.06 4.00
CA GLN A 136 -13.60 23.02 2.88
C GLN A 136 -12.27 22.96 2.12
N LEU A 137 -11.19 22.49 2.78
CA LEU A 137 -9.91 22.27 2.12
C LEU A 137 -9.93 20.99 1.28
N LEU A 138 -10.61 19.94 1.77
CA LEU A 138 -10.67 18.64 1.10
C LEU A 138 -11.40 18.71 -0.24
N GLU A 139 -12.28 19.71 -0.43
CA GLU A 139 -12.98 19.98 -1.68
C GLU A 139 -12.12 20.72 -2.72
N GLN A 140 -10.97 21.27 -2.33
CA GLN A 140 -10.11 22.04 -3.23
C GLN A 140 -9.31 21.11 -4.13
N LYS A 141 -9.38 21.37 -5.44
CA LYS A 141 -8.74 20.56 -6.49
C LYS A 141 -7.23 20.44 -6.29
N GLU A 142 -6.61 21.52 -5.85
CA GLU A 142 -5.19 21.61 -5.53
C GLU A 142 -4.80 20.70 -4.35
N PHE A 143 -5.75 20.35 -3.48
CA PHE A 143 -5.55 19.41 -2.39
C PHE A 143 -5.87 17.97 -2.79
N TYR A 144 -7.10 17.67 -3.19
CA TYR A 144 -7.54 16.26 -3.27
C TYR A 144 -6.88 15.51 -4.44
N LYS A 145 -6.63 16.17 -5.59
CA LYS A 145 -6.04 15.50 -6.76
C LYS A 145 -4.68 14.87 -6.46
N PRO A 146 -3.67 15.62 -5.98
CA PRO A 146 -2.36 15.02 -5.68
C PRO A 146 -2.43 13.95 -4.57
N VAL A 147 -3.36 14.06 -3.63
CA VAL A 147 -3.53 13.06 -2.56
C VAL A 147 -4.15 11.77 -3.11
N LEU A 148 -5.16 11.86 -3.98
CA LEU A 148 -5.85 10.70 -4.55
C LEU A 148 -5.02 9.95 -5.60
N GLN A 149 -4.05 10.59 -6.25
CA GLN A 149 -3.12 9.93 -7.18
C GLN A 149 -2.32 8.78 -6.55
N GLN A 150 -2.21 8.73 -5.22
CA GLN A 150 -1.55 7.63 -4.50
C GLN A 150 -2.52 6.54 -4.02
N GLY A 151 -3.79 6.57 -4.45
CA GLY A 151 -4.81 5.58 -4.08
C GLY A 151 -5.41 5.78 -2.68
N TYR A 152 -5.25 6.95 -2.06
CA TYR A 152 -5.65 7.20 -0.67
C TYR A 152 -7.11 7.62 -0.47
N LEU A 153 -8.05 7.25 -1.34
CA LEU A 153 -9.47 7.56 -1.10
C LEU A 153 -9.95 7.01 0.25
N THR A 154 -9.45 5.83 0.65
CA THR A 154 -9.78 5.21 1.94
C THR A 154 -9.35 6.02 3.17
N SER A 155 -8.41 6.95 3.00
CA SER A 155 -7.94 7.86 4.05
C SER A 155 -8.81 9.12 4.16
N PHE A 156 -9.67 9.41 3.19
CA PHE A 156 -10.62 10.53 3.26
C PHE A 156 -11.76 10.22 4.23
N PRO A 157 -12.24 11.23 4.98
CA PRO A 157 -13.38 11.07 5.87
C PRO A 157 -14.64 10.70 5.08
N LYS A 158 -15.42 9.75 5.61
CA LYS A 158 -16.73 9.39 5.05
C LYS A 158 -17.81 10.40 5.49
N PRO A 159 -18.88 10.60 4.69
CA PRO A 159 -19.10 10.02 3.36
C PRO A 159 -18.18 10.63 2.30
N TRP A 160 -17.71 9.82 1.35
CA TRP A 160 -16.89 10.32 0.23
C TRP A 160 -17.73 11.12 -0.75
N LEU A 161 -17.20 12.25 -1.18
CA LEU A 161 -17.81 13.07 -2.23
C LEU A 161 -17.67 12.40 -3.59
N ASP A 162 -18.66 12.58 -4.45
CA ASP A 162 -18.66 12.03 -5.81
C ASP A 162 -17.42 12.46 -6.60
N ILE A 163 -16.99 13.72 -6.46
CA ILE A 163 -15.78 14.24 -7.10
C ILE A 163 -14.51 13.49 -6.68
N TRP A 164 -14.43 13.00 -5.44
CA TRP A 164 -13.28 12.22 -4.96
C TRP A 164 -13.33 10.79 -5.48
N ILE A 165 -14.53 10.21 -5.51
CA ILE A 165 -14.73 8.87 -6.07
C ILE A 165 -14.38 8.86 -7.56
N ASP A 166 -14.88 9.82 -8.32
CA ASP A 166 -14.65 9.92 -9.77
C ASP A 166 -13.17 10.11 -10.08
N GLU A 167 -12.49 11.00 -9.33
CA GLU A 167 -11.03 11.17 -9.45
C GLU A 167 -10.29 9.87 -9.10
N ALA A 168 -10.66 9.20 -7.99
CA ALA A 168 -10.00 7.97 -7.57
C ALA A 168 -10.20 6.82 -8.58
N VAL A 169 -11.42 6.62 -9.10
CA VAL A 169 -11.72 5.60 -10.11
C VAL A 169 -10.94 5.84 -11.40
N SER A 170 -10.69 7.10 -11.75
CA SER A 170 -9.90 7.44 -12.95
C SER A 170 -8.42 7.05 -12.85
N GLN A 171 -7.89 6.83 -11.64
CA GLN A 171 -6.48 6.52 -11.39
C GLN A 171 -6.27 5.10 -10.86
N THR A 172 -7.23 4.57 -10.12
CA THR A 172 -7.13 3.30 -9.40
C THR A 172 -8.44 2.54 -9.54
N PRO A 173 -8.61 1.70 -10.59
CA PRO A 173 -9.88 1.06 -10.88
C PRO A 173 -10.35 0.11 -9.77
N HIS A 174 -9.42 -0.47 -8.99
CA HIS A 174 -9.70 -1.33 -7.83
C HIS A 174 -10.46 -0.64 -6.70
N ILE A 175 -10.55 0.70 -6.70
CA ILE A 175 -11.32 1.40 -5.67
C ILE A 175 -12.82 1.05 -5.69
N LEU A 176 -13.30 0.51 -6.83
CA LEU A 176 -14.67 0.05 -7.01
C LEU A 176 -15.10 -0.97 -5.94
N GLU A 177 -14.18 -1.80 -5.46
CA GLU A 177 -14.40 -2.77 -4.36
C GLU A 177 -14.91 -2.10 -3.08
N TYR A 178 -14.38 -0.92 -2.76
CA TYR A 178 -14.67 -0.19 -1.52
C TYR A 178 -15.92 0.69 -1.58
N LEU A 179 -16.45 0.92 -2.79
CA LEU A 179 -17.68 1.69 -2.98
C LEU A 179 -18.89 0.87 -2.56
N VAL A 180 -19.87 1.51 -1.92
CA VAL A 180 -21.19 0.90 -1.72
C VAL A 180 -21.92 0.79 -3.06
N GLU A 181 -22.89 -0.11 -3.15
CA GLU A 181 -23.54 -0.45 -4.44
C GLU A 181 -24.11 0.77 -5.19
N ASP A 182 -24.72 1.71 -4.49
CA ASP A 182 -25.28 2.93 -5.10
C ASP A 182 -24.21 3.91 -5.62
N GLN A 183 -22.99 3.83 -5.09
CA GLN A 183 -21.85 4.60 -5.60
C GLN A 183 -21.22 3.95 -6.83
N ARG A 184 -21.50 2.67 -7.11
CA ARG A 184 -21.03 1.94 -8.31
C ARG A 184 -21.95 2.23 -9.49
N THR A 185 -22.02 3.49 -9.88
CA THR A 185 -22.78 3.93 -11.04
C THR A 185 -22.25 3.25 -12.31
N TYR A 186 -23.09 3.17 -13.34
CA TYR A 186 -22.70 2.61 -14.63
C TYR A 186 -21.44 3.28 -15.19
N SER A 187 -21.35 4.61 -15.12
CA SER A 187 -20.18 5.36 -15.62
C SER A 187 -18.89 5.03 -14.86
N ARG A 188 -18.94 4.89 -13.54
CA ARG A 188 -17.78 4.50 -12.71
C ARG A 188 -17.35 3.06 -12.98
N CYS A 189 -18.33 2.16 -13.08
CA CYS A 189 -18.08 0.75 -13.42
C CYS A 189 -17.41 0.65 -14.79
N LEU A 190 -17.94 1.33 -15.80
CA LEU A 190 -17.37 1.36 -17.15
C LEU A 190 -15.93 1.90 -17.12
N ALA A 191 -15.70 3.05 -16.48
CA ALA A 191 -14.36 3.65 -16.37
C ALA A 191 -13.35 2.73 -15.67
N ALA A 192 -13.79 1.95 -14.67
CA ALA A 192 -12.94 0.98 -13.98
C ALA A 192 -12.60 -0.23 -14.87
N VAL A 193 -13.60 -0.86 -15.50
CA VAL A 193 -13.38 -2.07 -16.32
C VAL A 193 -12.60 -1.79 -17.62
N THR A 194 -12.69 -0.56 -18.15
CA THR A 194 -11.87 -0.15 -19.31
C THR A 194 -10.39 0.01 -18.99
N GLN A 195 -10.03 0.15 -17.70
CA GLN A 195 -8.64 0.17 -17.25
C GLN A 195 -8.19 -1.20 -16.78
N ASN A 196 -9.08 -1.93 -16.09
CA ASN A 196 -8.80 -3.26 -15.57
C ASN A 196 -10.07 -4.12 -15.53
N GLY A 197 -10.16 -5.09 -16.44
CA GLY A 197 -11.31 -5.98 -16.61
C GLY A 197 -11.65 -6.80 -15.37
N TYR A 198 -10.67 -7.10 -14.50
CA TYR A 198 -10.91 -7.78 -13.22
C TYR A 198 -11.85 -6.99 -12.30
N CYS A 199 -12.06 -5.69 -12.53
CA CYS A 199 -13.04 -4.90 -11.78
C CYS A 199 -14.50 -5.32 -12.04
N LEU A 200 -14.77 -6.09 -13.11
CA LEU A 200 -16.12 -6.58 -13.42
C LEU A 200 -16.75 -7.32 -12.23
N ARG A 201 -15.94 -8.02 -11.43
CA ARG A 201 -16.40 -8.72 -10.22
C ARG A 201 -17.08 -7.82 -9.19
N HIS A 202 -16.72 -6.54 -9.15
CA HIS A 202 -17.30 -5.56 -8.24
C HIS A 202 -18.48 -4.80 -8.86
N VAL A 203 -18.71 -4.94 -10.16
CA VAL A 203 -19.83 -4.28 -10.87
C VAL A 203 -21.15 -4.93 -10.46
N PRO A 204 -22.16 -4.15 -10.04
CA PRO A 204 -23.49 -4.67 -9.74
C PRO A 204 -24.09 -5.42 -10.92
N LEU A 205 -24.76 -6.55 -10.68
CA LEU A 205 -25.34 -7.38 -11.76
C LEU A 205 -26.26 -6.59 -12.69
N ARG A 206 -27.00 -5.61 -12.17
CA ARG A 206 -27.86 -4.69 -12.94
C ARG A 206 -27.13 -3.83 -13.99
N HIS A 207 -25.80 -3.69 -13.86
CA HIS A 207 -24.95 -2.94 -14.78
C HIS A 207 -24.09 -3.83 -15.68
N ARG A 208 -24.05 -5.15 -15.46
CA ARG A 208 -23.31 -6.09 -16.30
C ARG A 208 -24.10 -6.38 -17.59
N ASP A 209 -24.23 -5.35 -18.43
CA ASP A 209 -24.77 -5.48 -19.77
C ASP A 209 -23.68 -5.91 -20.77
N HIS A 210 -24.09 -6.17 -22.02
CA HIS A 210 -23.18 -6.61 -23.08
C HIS A 210 -22.03 -5.64 -23.30
N THR A 211 -22.28 -4.33 -23.28
CA THR A 211 -21.26 -3.31 -23.55
C THR A 211 -20.21 -3.29 -22.44
N LEU A 212 -20.65 -3.28 -21.18
CA LEU A 212 -19.73 -3.24 -20.04
C LEU A 212 -18.94 -4.55 -19.91
N CYS A 213 -19.59 -5.70 -20.11
CA CYS A 213 -18.90 -6.99 -20.12
C CYS A 213 -17.88 -7.07 -21.25
N LEU A 214 -18.21 -6.62 -22.46
CA LEU A 214 -17.27 -6.58 -23.58
C LEU A 214 -16.05 -5.69 -23.27
N ALA A 215 -16.28 -4.51 -22.70
CA ALA A 215 -15.21 -3.61 -22.28
C ALA A 215 -14.28 -4.26 -21.23
N ALA A 216 -14.84 -5.04 -20.29
CA ALA A 216 -14.06 -5.76 -19.30
C ALA A 216 -13.22 -6.89 -19.93
N VAL A 217 -13.83 -7.74 -20.77
CA VAL A 217 -13.11 -8.89 -21.35
C VAL A 217 -12.03 -8.49 -22.35
N SER A 218 -12.16 -7.31 -22.96
CA SER A 218 -11.12 -6.75 -23.82
C SER A 218 -9.83 -6.39 -23.07
N THR A 219 -9.89 -6.17 -21.75
CA THR A 219 -8.70 -5.78 -20.95
C THR A 219 -8.19 -6.92 -20.08
N ALA A 220 -9.03 -7.89 -19.69
CA ALA A 220 -8.63 -9.10 -18.98
C ALA A 220 -9.57 -10.27 -19.32
N PRO A 221 -9.09 -11.53 -19.38
CA PRO A 221 -9.90 -12.68 -19.78
C PRO A 221 -10.86 -13.16 -18.67
N VAL A 222 -11.84 -12.33 -18.27
CA VAL A 222 -12.73 -12.54 -17.10
C VAL A 222 -14.13 -13.08 -17.47
N ILE A 223 -14.19 -14.13 -18.29
CA ILE A 223 -15.44 -14.78 -18.73
C ILE A 223 -16.33 -15.22 -17.55
N ALA A 224 -15.75 -15.73 -16.47
CA ALA A 224 -16.48 -16.22 -15.30
C ALA A 224 -17.39 -15.13 -14.69
N GLU A 225 -16.94 -13.87 -14.75
CA GLU A 225 -17.68 -12.71 -14.24
C GLU A 225 -18.75 -12.19 -15.21
N VAL A 226 -18.76 -12.64 -16.46
CA VAL A 226 -19.80 -12.30 -17.44
C VAL A 226 -21.05 -13.15 -17.18
N PRO A 227 -22.26 -12.56 -17.08
CA PRO A 227 -23.50 -13.33 -16.97
C PRO A 227 -23.67 -14.32 -18.12
N GLU A 228 -24.09 -15.55 -17.84
CA GLU A 228 -24.15 -16.64 -18.83
C GLU A 228 -24.88 -16.28 -20.12
N HIS A 229 -26.02 -15.58 -20.01
CA HIS A 229 -26.84 -15.16 -21.15
C HIS A 229 -26.19 -14.10 -22.06
N ILE A 230 -25.07 -13.49 -21.62
CA ILE A 230 -24.29 -12.49 -22.37
C ILE A 230 -23.04 -13.13 -23.00
N ARG A 231 -22.63 -14.33 -22.57
CA ARG A 231 -21.44 -15.02 -23.07
C ARG A 231 -21.65 -15.50 -24.51
N ASP A 232 -21.43 -14.60 -25.45
CA ASP A 232 -21.56 -14.82 -26.88
C ASP A 232 -20.19 -14.85 -27.58
N GLN A 233 -20.22 -15.04 -28.90
CA GLN A 233 -19.04 -15.03 -29.75
C GLN A 233 -18.18 -13.75 -29.57
N ALA A 234 -18.81 -12.59 -29.38
CA ALA A 234 -18.08 -11.33 -29.26
C ALA A 234 -17.26 -11.30 -27.96
N VAL A 235 -17.86 -11.76 -26.86
CA VAL A 235 -17.20 -11.88 -25.55
C VAL A 235 -16.00 -12.84 -25.62
N TYR A 236 -16.17 -14.02 -26.22
CA TYR A 236 -15.08 -15.00 -26.32
C TYR A 236 -13.93 -14.49 -27.19
N LEU A 237 -14.23 -13.88 -28.35
CA LEU A 237 -13.22 -13.31 -29.23
C LEU A 237 -12.45 -12.18 -28.55
N ALA A 238 -13.15 -11.29 -27.82
CA ALA A 238 -12.52 -10.20 -27.08
C ALA A 238 -11.59 -10.73 -25.98
N ALA A 239 -12.03 -11.74 -25.21
CA ALA A 239 -11.20 -12.38 -24.18
C ALA A 239 -9.92 -12.99 -24.78
N CYS A 240 -10.02 -13.67 -25.92
CA CYS A 240 -8.86 -14.26 -26.62
C CYS A 240 -7.86 -13.22 -27.14
N GLN A 241 -8.29 -11.98 -27.37
CA GLN A 241 -7.45 -10.88 -27.86
C GLN A 241 -6.68 -10.17 -26.74
N SER A 242 -7.04 -10.38 -25.46
CA SER A 242 -6.32 -9.81 -24.32
C SER A 242 -4.83 -10.18 -24.34
N GLU A 243 -3.95 -9.29 -23.89
CA GLU A 243 -2.52 -9.59 -23.74
C GLU A 243 -2.25 -10.62 -22.63
N ILE A 244 -3.17 -10.72 -21.67
CA ILE A 244 -3.08 -11.61 -20.51
C ILE A 244 -3.63 -12.99 -20.89
N GLY A 245 -2.97 -14.05 -20.45
CA GLY A 245 -3.47 -15.43 -20.58
C GLY A 245 -4.63 -15.71 -19.63
N PHE A 246 -5.42 -16.73 -19.94
CA PHE A 246 -6.51 -17.16 -19.05
C PHE A 246 -5.94 -17.82 -17.78
N ASP A 247 -6.62 -17.64 -16.66
CA ASP A 247 -6.49 -18.57 -15.52
C ASP A 247 -7.31 -19.84 -15.78
N GLU A 248 -7.14 -20.85 -14.93
CA GLU A 248 -7.85 -22.12 -15.02
C GLU A 248 -9.37 -21.96 -15.14
N GLU A 249 -9.97 -21.15 -14.26
CA GLU A 249 -11.42 -20.94 -14.20
C GLU A 249 -11.95 -20.36 -15.52
N ASN A 250 -11.33 -19.29 -16.04
CA ASN A 250 -11.78 -18.64 -17.25
C ASN A 250 -11.45 -19.45 -18.51
N PHE A 251 -10.35 -20.20 -18.53
CA PHE A 251 -9.99 -21.04 -19.66
C PHE A 251 -10.93 -22.24 -19.81
N SER A 252 -11.37 -22.81 -18.69
CA SER A 252 -12.35 -23.90 -18.67
C SER A 252 -13.68 -23.50 -19.34
N LEU A 253 -14.08 -22.23 -19.19
CA LEU A 253 -15.31 -21.65 -19.75
C LEU A 253 -15.20 -21.27 -21.23
N LEU A 254 -13.99 -21.18 -21.78
CA LEU A 254 -13.78 -20.82 -23.18
C LEU A 254 -14.17 -22.00 -24.09
N PRO A 255 -15.09 -21.85 -25.06
CA PRO A 255 -15.45 -22.93 -25.96
C PRO A 255 -14.28 -23.44 -26.79
N GLN A 256 -14.29 -24.73 -27.13
CA GLN A 256 -13.18 -25.40 -27.79
C GLN A 256 -12.80 -24.76 -29.13
N GLU A 257 -13.75 -24.20 -29.88
CA GLU A 257 -13.46 -23.53 -31.16
C GLU A 257 -12.57 -22.28 -31.02
N TYR A 258 -12.51 -21.66 -29.82
CA TYR A 258 -11.68 -20.49 -29.55
C TYR A 258 -10.33 -20.84 -28.91
N ARG A 259 -10.13 -22.10 -28.50
CA ARG A 259 -8.87 -22.62 -27.93
C ARG A 259 -7.83 -22.89 -29.01
N THR A 260 -7.52 -21.87 -29.81
CA THR A 260 -6.45 -21.93 -30.81
C THR A 260 -5.08 -22.10 -30.15
N TYR A 261 -4.10 -22.62 -30.88
CA TYR A 261 -2.73 -22.78 -30.36
C TYR A 261 -2.16 -21.50 -29.73
N PRO A 262 -2.27 -20.29 -30.32
CA PRO A 262 -1.79 -19.07 -29.69
C PRO A 262 -2.48 -18.73 -28.35
N VAL A 263 -3.78 -19.01 -28.24
CA VAL A 263 -4.55 -18.79 -27.01
C VAL A 263 -4.14 -19.81 -25.94
N CYS A 264 -3.98 -21.08 -26.31
CA CYS A 264 -3.50 -22.13 -25.40
C CYS A 264 -2.10 -21.81 -24.88
N LEU A 265 -1.17 -21.45 -25.78
CA LEU A 265 0.20 -21.10 -25.42
C LEU A 265 0.27 -19.90 -24.48
N LYS A 266 -0.56 -18.88 -24.69
CA LYS A 266 -0.62 -17.72 -23.80
C LYS A 266 -1.18 -18.10 -22.42
N SER A 267 -2.24 -18.90 -22.39
CA SER A 267 -2.92 -19.32 -21.16
C SER A 267 -2.03 -20.25 -20.33
N ILE A 268 -1.33 -21.20 -20.95
CA ILE A 268 -0.45 -22.13 -20.24
C ILE A 268 0.79 -21.45 -19.64
N LYS A 269 1.27 -20.39 -20.31
CA LYS A 269 2.34 -19.53 -19.79
C LYS A 269 1.90 -18.69 -18.60
N GLN A 270 0.61 -18.40 -18.47
CA GLN A 270 0.06 -17.74 -17.31
C GLN A 270 -0.12 -18.76 -16.18
N ASP A 271 -0.86 -19.83 -16.46
CA ASP A 271 -1.18 -20.90 -15.53
C ASP A 271 -1.01 -22.27 -16.21
N TYR A 272 -0.05 -23.06 -15.70
CA TYR A 272 0.31 -24.36 -16.28
C TYR A 272 -0.82 -25.39 -16.16
N MET A 273 -1.74 -25.21 -15.21
CA MET A 273 -2.90 -26.08 -15.01
C MET A 273 -3.88 -26.03 -16.19
N ASN A 274 -3.79 -24.98 -17.02
CA ASN A 274 -4.58 -24.88 -18.25
C ASN A 274 -4.35 -26.04 -19.23
N ILE A 275 -3.27 -26.84 -19.07
CA ILE A 275 -3.02 -28.03 -19.89
C ILE A 275 -4.23 -28.98 -19.96
N GLU A 276 -5.01 -29.09 -18.87
CA GLU A 276 -6.22 -29.91 -18.79
C GLU A 276 -7.25 -29.55 -19.88
N PHE A 277 -7.34 -28.26 -20.23
CA PHE A 277 -8.32 -27.74 -21.15
C PHE A 277 -7.78 -27.53 -22.58
N VAL A 278 -6.49 -27.77 -22.81
CA VAL A 278 -5.88 -27.63 -24.15
C VAL A 278 -6.37 -28.76 -25.07
N PRO A 279 -6.88 -28.46 -26.28
CA PRO A 279 -7.23 -29.50 -27.24
C PRO A 279 -6.02 -30.38 -27.57
N GLN A 280 -6.18 -31.71 -27.59
CA GLN A 280 -5.10 -32.68 -27.80
C GLN A 280 -4.21 -32.36 -29.02
N GLN A 281 -4.80 -31.88 -30.12
CA GLN A 281 -4.09 -31.46 -31.33
C GLN A 281 -3.11 -30.27 -31.15
N HIS A 282 -3.19 -29.54 -30.03
CA HIS A 282 -2.32 -28.42 -29.69
C HIS A 282 -1.31 -28.76 -28.61
N ILE A 283 -1.40 -29.95 -27.99
CA ILE A 283 -0.41 -30.40 -27.02
C ILE A 283 0.83 -30.83 -27.80
N SER A 284 1.87 -30.00 -27.73
CA SER A 284 3.17 -30.22 -28.34
C SER A 284 4.28 -30.08 -27.31
N VAL A 285 5.49 -30.54 -27.67
CA VAL A 285 6.67 -30.39 -26.82
C VAL A 285 6.90 -28.92 -26.48
N GLU A 286 6.77 -28.03 -27.47
CA GLU A 286 6.98 -26.59 -27.29
C GLU A 286 5.98 -25.97 -26.33
N LEU A 287 4.69 -26.35 -26.43
CA LEU A 287 3.65 -25.87 -25.54
C LEU A 287 3.86 -26.37 -24.10
N CYS A 288 4.24 -27.65 -23.94
CA CYS A 288 4.53 -28.21 -22.63
C CYS A 288 5.78 -27.58 -21.99
N CYS A 289 6.86 -27.40 -22.76
CA CYS A 289 8.05 -26.70 -22.27
C CYS A 289 7.70 -25.27 -21.83
N ALA A 290 6.87 -24.56 -22.59
CA ALA A 290 6.43 -23.21 -22.23
C ALA A 290 5.60 -23.15 -20.93
N ALA A 291 4.89 -24.22 -20.58
CA ALA A 291 4.15 -24.33 -19.32
C ALA A 291 5.09 -24.43 -18.11
N LEU A 292 6.20 -25.16 -18.27
CA LEU A 292 7.13 -25.49 -17.20
C LEU A 292 8.26 -24.45 -17.04
N GLU A 293 8.56 -23.70 -18.10
CA GLU A 293 9.71 -22.79 -18.21
C GLU A 293 9.85 -21.85 -17.00
N GLY A 294 11.00 -21.95 -16.31
CA GLY A 294 11.40 -21.05 -15.23
C GLY A 294 10.55 -21.16 -13.96
N ARG A 295 9.78 -22.24 -13.80
CA ARG A 295 8.93 -22.49 -12.63
C ARG A 295 9.54 -23.56 -11.71
N GLU A 296 9.07 -23.56 -10.47
CA GLU A 296 9.39 -24.61 -9.49
C GLU A 296 8.17 -25.51 -9.30
N PHE A 297 8.40 -26.82 -9.28
CA PHE A 297 7.35 -27.80 -9.09
C PHE A 297 7.70 -28.84 -8.03
N MET A 298 6.67 -29.25 -7.30
CA MET A 298 6.66 -30.47 -6.50
C MET A 298 6.29 -31.68 -7.38
N GLY A 299 6.66 -32.89 -6.96
CA GLY A 299 6.40 -34.13 -7.72
C GLY A 299 4.93 -34.32 -8.08
N PHE A 300 4.00 -34.07 -7.15
CA PHE A 300 2.56 -34.18 -7.45
C PHE A 300 2.09 -33.18 -8.52
N GLN A 301 2.64 -31.96 -8.56
CA GLN A 301 2.25 -30.96 -9.56
C GLN A 301 2.72 -31.35 -10.97
N LEU A 302 3.91 -31.95 -11.07
CA LEU A 302 4.39 -32.50 -12.35
C LEU A 302 3.56 -33.71 -12.78
N ASN A 303 3.21 -34.59 -11.84
CA ASN A 303 2.36 -35.74 -12.13
C ASN A 303 0.99 -35.29 -12.64
N ASP A 304 0.38 -34.29 -12.01
CA ASP A 304 -0.89 -33.71 -12.45
C ASP A 304 -0.77 -33.09 -13.84
N PHE A 305 0.33 -32.37 -14.12
CA PHE A 305 0.60 -31.81 -15.44
C PHE A 305 0.78 -32.89 -16.52
N PHE A 306 1.67 -33.85 -16.29
CA PHE A 306 2.01 -34.90 -17.26
C PHE A 306 0.86 -35.89 -17.50
N ARG A 307 -0.12 -35.98 -16.59
CA ARG A 307 -1.36 -36.74 -16.81
C ARG A 307 -2.11 -36.32 -18.08
N TYR A 308 -1.97 -35.06 -18.48
CA TYR A 308 -2.63 -34.51 -19.66
C TYR A 308 -1.73 -34.50 -20.91
N VAL A 309 -0.44 -34.81 -20.77
CA VAL A 309 0.53 -34.84 -21.86
C VAL A 309 0.54 -36.24 -22.50
N PRO A 310 0.43 -36.36 -23.85
CA PRO A 310 0.56 -37.65 -24.53
C PRO A 310 1.87 -38.37 -24.17
N GLU A 311 1.80 -39.68 -23.88
CA GLU A 311 2.94 -40.48 -23.41
C GLU A 311 4.18 -40.36 -24.30
N GLU A 312 3.97 -40.29 -25.61
CA GLU A 312 5.01 -40.13 -26.63
C GLU A 312 5.81 -38.81 -26.53
N LEU A 313 5.25 -37.77 -25.90
CA LEU A 313 5.91 -36.47 -25.73
C LEU A 313 6.63 -36.33 -24.38
N ILE A 314 6.26 -37.12 -23.36
CA ILE A 314 6.72 -36.94 -21.97
C ILE A 314 8.24 -36.93 -21.87
N ASN A 315 8.90 -37.95 -22.43
CA ASN A 315 10.36 -38.07 -22.38
C ASN A 315 11.07 -36.87 -23.01
N GLU A 316 10.54 -36.36 -24.13
CA GLU A 316 11.14 -35.23 -24.83
C GLU A 316 10.92 -33.93 -24.07
N VAL A 317 9.74 -33.73 -23.47
CA VAL A 317 9.44 -32.58 -22.61
C VAL A 317 10.34 -32.59 -21.38
N GLN A 318 10.51 -33.71 -20.70
CA GLN A 318 11.39 -33.81 -19.53
C GLN A 318 12.86 -33.48 -19.86
N GLN A 319 13.33 -33.83 -21.06
CA GLN A 319 14.70 -33.52 -21.50
C GLN A 319 14.88 -32.06 -21.91
N LYS A 320 13.86 -31.43 -22.48
CA LYS A 320 13.94 -30.08 -23.07
C LYS A 320 13.42 -28.97 -22.16
N ALA A 321 12.45 -29.26 -21.31
CA ALA A 321 11.83 -28.26 -20.46
C ALA A 321 12.79 -27.81 -19.36
N ASN A 322 12.85 -26.51 -19.14
CA ASN A 322 13.70 -25.90 -18.14
C ASN A 322 12.86 -25.52 -16.92
N PHE A 323 12.84 -26.40 -15.90
CA PHE A 323 12.13 -26.18 -14.64
C PHE A 323 12.93 -26.70 -13.45
N ILE A 324 12.59 -26.23 -12.25
CA ILE A 324 13.21 -26.68 -11.01
C ILE A 324 12.31 -27.74 -10.39
N TYR A 325 12.88 -28.90 -10.10
CA TYR A 325 12.19 -30.02 -9.46
C TYR A 325 12.67 -30.20 -8.03
N HIS A 326 11.74 -30.15 -7.07
CA HIS A 326 12.03 -30.43 -5.66
C HIS A 326 11.65 -31.87 -5.33
N VAL A 327 12.65 -32.73 -5.17
CA VAL A 327 12.47 -34.10 -4.68
C VAL A 327 12.32 -34.06 -3.16
N GLN A 328 11.15 -34.43 -2.63
CA GLN A 328 11.00 -34.68 -1.20
C GLN A 328 11.78 -35.95 -0.82
N PRO A 329 12.45 -36.00 0.36
CA PRO A 329 13.11 -37.22 0.81
C PRO A 329 12.11 -38.39 0.90
N GLY A 330 12.18 -39.33 -0.06
CA GLY A 330 11.33 -40.53 -0.09
C GLY A 330 10.46 -40.71 -1.35
N GLU A 331 10.42 -39.75 -2.27
CA GLU A 331 9.79 -39.93 -3.58
C GLU A 331 10.85 -40.36 -4.61
N PHE A 332 10.57 -41.42 -5.37
CA PHE A 332 11.49 -41.97 -6.37
C PHE A 332 11.74 -40.95 -7.50
N ASP A 333 13.01 -40.78 -7.86
CA ASP A 333 13.42 -40.01 -9.04
C ASP A 333 12.77 -40.58 -10.31
N LEU A 334 12.26 -39.68 -11.16
CA LEU A 334 11.62 -39.97 -12.45
C LEU A 334 12.52 -40.77 -13.40
#